data_AF-A0A3D2DNA1-F1
#
_entry.id   AF-A0A3D2DNA1-F1
#
_cell.length_a   1.000
_cell.length_b   1.000
_cell.length_c   1.000
_cell.angle_alpha   90.00
_cell.angle_beta   90.00
_cell.angle_gamma   90.00
#
_symmetry.space_group_name_H-M   'P 1'
#
loop_
_entity.id
_entity.type
_entity.pdbx_description
1 polymer ?
#
loop_
_entity_poly.entity_id
_entity_poly.type
_entity_poly.pdbx_seq_one_letter_code
_entity_poly.pdbx_strand_id
1 'polypeptide(L)'
;FMIQGGDPKGDGTGGSDTKIKGEFADNGVTNNLSHTRGAISMARSSSNNSASSQFFIVHKDSTYLDGKYACFGYVTEGMDVVD
;
A
#
# COMPACT_ATOMS: atom_id res chain seq x y z
N PHE A 1 5.63 -3.66 -10.50
CA PHE A 1 4.41 -4.26 -9.96
C PHE A 1 4.37 -3.91 -8.48
N MET A 2 4.95 -4.68 -7.57
CA MET A 2 5.23 -4.24 -6.18
C MET A 2 5.94 -5.36 -5.41
N ILE A 3 6.55 -5.01 -4.29
CA ILE A 3 6.98 -5.94 -3.25
C ILE A 3 6.03 -5.77 -2.07
N GLN A 4 5.44 -6.85 -1.56
CA GLN A 4 4.45 -6.82 -0.48
C GLN A 4 4.97 -7.56 0.76
N GLY A 5 4.67 -7.02 1.93
CA GLY A 5 5.05 -7.58 3.22
C GLY A 5 4.09 -7.17 4.34
N GLY A 6 4.51 -7.35 5.60
CA GLY A 6 3.71 -6.98 6.78
C GLY A 6 2.65 -8.02 7.18
N ASP A 7 2.73 -9.24 6.64
CA ASP A 7 1.93 -10.39 7.10
C ASP A 7 2.70 -11.19 8.16
N PRO A 8 2.24 -11.26 9.43
CA PRO A 8 2.85 -12.08 10.47
C PRO A 8 2.92 -13.58 10.17
N LYS A 9 2.03 -14.10 9.30
CA LYS A 9 2.02 -15.51 8.88
C LYS A 9 2.95 -15.78 7.71
N GLY A 10 3.28 -14.76 6.93
CA GLY A 10 4.11 -14.87 5.73
C GLY A 10 3.46 -15.60 4.55
N ASP A 11 2.14 -15.84 4.57
CA ASP A 11 1.40 -16.57 3.52
C ASP A 11 0.45 -15.68 2.69
N GLY A 12 0.40 -14.38 2.99
CA GLY A 12 -0.46 -13.37 2.38
C GLY A 12 -1.85 -13.26 3.02
N THR A 13 -2.19 -14.12 3.98
CA THR A 13 -3.53 -14.19 4.59
C THR A 13 -3.61 -13.65 6.01
N GLY A 14 -2.49 -13.38 6.66
CA GLY A 14 -2.47 -12.79 7.99
C GLY A 14 -2.53 -11.27 7.97
N GLY A 15 -2.42 -10.70 9.17
CA GLY A 15 -2.57 -9.28 9.42
C GLY A 15 -2.63 -9.01 10.92
N SER A 16 -2.84 -7.76 11.31
CA SER A 16 -3.16 -7.45 12.71
C SER A 16 -4.65 -7.72 13.01
N ASP A 17 -4.99 -7.79 14.30
CA ASP A 17 -6.37 -7.97 14.76
C ASP A 17 -7.27 -6.74 14.50
N THR A 18 -6.68 -5.61 14.12
CA THR A 18 -7.38 -4.34 13.92
C THR A 18 -7.30 -3.90 12.47
N LYS A 19 -8.46 -3.58 11.89
CA LYS A 19 -8.56 -2.97 10.57
C LYS A 19 -8.62 -1.45 10.69
N ILE A 20 -8.03 -0.77 9.72
CA ILE A 20 -8.03 0.70 9.66
C ILE A 20 -8.85 1.20 8.47
N LYS A 21 -9.26 2.48 8.55
CA LYS A 21 -9.94 3.15 7.45
C LYS A 21 -9.00 3.23 6.24
N GLY A 22 -9.51 2.94 5.05
CA GLY A 22 -8.78 3.17 3.81
C GLY A 22 -8.69 4.65 3.49
N GLU A 23 -7.49 5.24 3.54
CA GLU A 23 -7.26 6.67 3.27
C GLU A 23 -6.95 6.93 1.79
N PHE A 24 -7.95 6.75 0.94
CA PHE A 24 -7.87 6.96 -0.50
C PHE A 24 -9.19 7.49 -1.11
N ALA A 25 -9.12 8.03 -2.33
CA ALA A 25 -10.20 8.79 -2.95
C ALA A 25 -11.50 7.98 -3.13
N ASP A 26 -11.41 6.72 -3.55
CA ASP A 26 -12.56 5.81 -3.71
C ASP A 26 -13.26 5.49 -2.37
N ASN A 27 -12.64 5.84 -1.24
CA ASN A 27 -13.22 5.74 0.10
C ASN A 27 -13.54 7.11 0.72
N GLY A 28 -13.64 8.16 -0.12
CA GLY A 28 -14.01 9.51 0.29
C GLY A 28 -12.92 10.25 1.07
N VAL A 29 -11.66 9.86 0.95
CA VAL A 29 -10.52 10.54 1.59
C VAL A 29 -9.61 11.13 0.52
N THR A 30 -9.32 12.43 0.63
CA THR A 30 -8.36 13.09 -0.26
C THR A 30 -6.96 12.51 -0.02
N ASN A 31 -6.41 11.86 -1.04
CA ASN A 31 -5.03 11.39 -1.06
C ASN A 31 -4.44 11.76 -2.43
N ASN A 32 -3.49 12.70 -2.41
CA ASN A 32 -2.90 13.29 -3.62
C ASN A 32 -1.53 12.67 -3.96
N LEU A 33 -1.16 11.57 -3.29
CA LEU A 33 0.08 10.87 -3.57
C LEU A 33 -0.15 9.90 -4.73
N SER A 34 0.82 9.87 -5.66
CA SER A 34 0.77 9.00 -6.82
C SER A 34 1.65 7.78 -6.59
N HIS A 35 1.26 6.63 -7.10
CA HIS A 35 2.02 5.39 -7.03
C HIS A 35 3.13 5.37 -8.08
N THR A 36 4.04 6.33 -8.03
CA THR A 36 5.30 6.35 -8.81
C THR A 36 6.34 5.44 -8.15
N ARG A 37 7.40 5.06 -8.89
CA ARG A 37 8.48 4.20 -8.38
C ARG A 37 8.98 4.69 -7.01
N GLY A 38 8.92 3.81 -6.02
CA GLY A 38 9.29 4.05 -4.63
C GLY A 38 8.12 4.35 -3.70
N ALA A 39 6.88 4.51 -4.20
CA ALA A 39 5.72 4.76 -3.34
C ALA A 39 5.42 3.56 -2.43
N ILE A 40 5.15 3.84 -1.15
CA ILE A 40 4.70 2.86 -0.16
C ILE A 40 3.22 3.06 0.15
N SER A 41 2.46 1.96 0.18
CA SER A 41 1.01 1.97 0.34
C SER A 41 0.51 0.77 1.14
N MET A 42 -0.65 0.91 1.79
CA MET A 42 -1.31 -0.18 2.51
C MET A 42 -1.88 -1.22 1.55
N ALA A 43 -1.62 -2.51 1.82
CA ALA A 43 -2.33 -3.60 1.17
C ALA A 43 -3.71 -3.81 1.83
N ARG A 44 -4.69 -4.27 1.05
CA ARG A 44 -6.06 -4.49 1.53
C ARG A 44 -6.73 -5.61 0.76
N SER A 45 -7.80 -6.16 1.34
CA SER A 45 -8.72 -7.03 0.61
C SER A 45 -9.76 -6.20 -0.15
N SER A 46 -10.83 -6.84 -0.62
CA SER A 46 -11.86 -6.20 -1.44
C SER A 46 -12.58 -5.04 -0.74
N SER A 47 -12.72 -5.08 0.59
CA SER A 47 -13.37 -4.00 1.34
C SER A 47 -12.44 -2.80 1.54
N ASN A 48 -12.96 -1.59 1.38
CA ASN A 48 -12.15 -0.37 1.49
C ASN A 48 -11.48 -0.20 2.86
N ASN A 49 -12.14 -0.63 3.95
CA ASN A 49 -11.63 -0.52 5.33
C ASN A 49 -11.10 -1.87 5.84
N SER A 50 -10.34 -2.59 5.00
CA SER A 50 -9.80 -3.91 5.32
C SER A 50 -8.29 -3.96 5.52
N ALA A 51 -7.58 -2.86 5.25
CA ALA A 51 -6.16 -2.76 5.55
C ALA A 51 -5.91 -2.97 7.04
N SER A 52 -4.80 -3.64 7.37
CA SER A 52 -4.39 -3.93 8.74
C SER A 52 -2.89 -3.65 8.92
N SER A 53 -2.03 -4.64 8.67
CA SER A 53 -0.57 -4.52 8.82
C SER A 53 0.21 -4.73 7.52
N GLN A 54 -0.42 -5.27 6.49
CA GLN A 54 0.25 -5.51 5.22
C GLN A 54 0.43 -4.21 4.42
N PHE A 55 1.60 -4.05 3.80
CA PHE A 55 1.95 -2.91 2.95
C PHE A 55 2.72 -3.38 1.72
N PHE A 56 2.84 -2.50 0.74
CA PHE A 56 3.65 -2.76 -0.45
C PHE A 56 4.42 -1.52 -0.90
N ILE A 57 5.53 -1.76 -1.62
CA ILE A 57 6.34 -0.73 -2.28
C ILE A 57 6.32 -1.00 -3.79
N VAL A 58 5.99 0.01 -4.60
CA VAL A 58 6.02 -0.14 -6.07
C VAL A 58 7.42 0.13 -6.61
N HIS A 59 8.04 -0.86 -7.25
CA HIS A 59 9.38 -0.72 -7.88
C HIS A 59 9.32 -0.18 -9.32
N LYS A 60 8.11 0.10 -9.85
CA LYS A 60 7.82 0.78 -11.12
C LYS A 60 6.53 1.58 -10.99
N ASP A 61 6.36 2.63 -11.79
CA ASP A 61 5.13 3.43 -11.81
C ASP A 61 3.88 2.55 -11.99
N SER A 62 2.92 2.75 -11.09
CA SER A 62 1.68 1.99 -10.95
C SER A 62 0.51 2.94 -10.66
N THR A 63 0.45 4.07 -11.38
CA THR A 63 -0.53 5.16 -11.19
C THR A 63 -2.00 4.72 -11.31
N TYR A 64 -2.26 3.55 -11.89
CA TYR A 64 -3.60 2.94 -11.89
C TYR A 64 -4.13 2.55 -10.49
N LEU A 65 -3.26 2.58 -9.46
CA LEU A 65 -3.59 2.39 -8.05
C LEU A 65 -3.99 3.71 -7.34
N ASP A 66 -3.74 4.86 -7.97
CA ASP A 66 -4.07 6.17 -7.40
C ASP A 66 -5.56 6.26 -7.11
N GLY A 67 -5.89 6.78 -5.94
CA GLY A 67 -7.27 6.86 -5.45
C GLY A 67 -7.89 5.53 -5.00
N LYS A 68 -7.23 4.37 -5.23
CA LYS A 68 -7.75 3.03 -4.87
C LYS A 68 -7.06 2.39 -3.67
N TYR A 69 -5.85 2.84 -3.38
CA TYR A 69 -5.00 2.39 -2.29
C TYR A 69 -4.41 3.60 -1.56
N ALA A 70 -4.19 3.44 -0.24
CA ALA A 70 -3.68 4.50 0.60
C ALA A 70 -2.15 4.56 0.48
N CYS A 71 -1.64 5.32 -0.49
CA CYS A 71 -0.25 5.72 -0.52
C CYS A 71 0.02 6.68 0.65
N PHE A 72 1.09 6.43 1.41
CA PHE A 72 1.41 7.21 2.61
C PHE A 72 2.87 7.65 2.68
N GLY A 73 3.67 7.40 1.63
CA GLY A 73 5.05 7.87 1.59
C GLY A 73 5.80 7.36 0.36
N TYR A 74 7.10 7.67 0.34
CA TYR A 74 8.04 7.22 -0.68
C TYR A 74 9.36 6.82 -0.04
N VAL A 75 10.02 5.83 -0.63
CA VAL A 75 11.41 5.50 -0.32
C VAL A 75 12.31 6.68 -0.69
N THR A 76 13.12 7.15 0.24
CA THR A 76 14.06 8.26 0.03
C THR A 76 15.47 7.78 -0.30
N GLU A 77 15.87 6.62 0.21
CA GLU A 77 17.18 5.99 0.01
C GLU A 77 17.02 4.47 -0.06
N GLY A 78 17.94 3.76 -0.74
CA GLY A 78 17.90 2.29 -0.87
C GLY A 78 17.00 1.76 -1.99
N MET A 79 16.69 2.57 -3.00
CA MET A 79 15.88 2.14 -4.14
C MET A 79 16.55 1.07 -5.02
N ASP A 80 17.86 0.90 -4.91
CA ASP A 80 18.64 -0.20 -5.49
C ASP A 80 18.40 -1.54 -4.80
N VAL A 81 18.02 -1.53 -3.51
CA VAL A 81 17.62 -2.73 -2.76
C VAL A 81 16.16 -3.12 -3.07
N VAL A 82 15.33 -2.13 -3.43
CA VAL A 82 13.91 -2.32 -3.77
C VAL A 82 13.70 -2.86 -5.19
N ASP A 83 14.64 -2.63 -6.11
CA ASP A 83 14.50 -2.97 -7.53
C ASP A 83 14.71 -4.45 -7.87
#